data_AF-A0A7S1VNM2-F1
#
_entry.id   AF-A0A7S1VNM2-F1
#
_cell.length_a   1.000
_cell.length_b   1.000
_cell.length_c   1.000
_cell.angle_alpha   90.00
_cell.angle_beta   90.00
_cell.angle_gamma   90.00
#
_symmetry.space_group_name_H-M   'P 1'
#
loop_
_entity.id
_entity.type
_entity.pdbx_description
1 polymer ?
#
loop_
_entity_poly.entity_id
_entity_poly.type
_entity_poly.pdbx_seq_one_letter_code
_entity_poly.pdbx_strand_id
1 'polypeptide(L)'
;YPHALFALHNPTPPPPLTPLFPDLSTCPFLPFPSLSLSLLKPTHSLACTGMATKVASTKAPSPDIGRVTVTVLKGRELIAADTFGKSDPYCTLVCRPSSWELVKTQVVRSTVSPEWNESFSFESPDPEHDYIEINVFDYDKLGKHDHLGVVAVPVSAVMRRTDGAFERWFSLLPSLVPGKPVLKSHGDLRIRLEYSGPKSHGNL
;
A
#
# COMPACT_ATOMS: atom_id res chain seq x y z
N TYR A 1 -60.00 -25.33 27.27
CA TYR A 1 -59.41 -24.82 28.52
C TYR A 1 -58.56 -25.93 29.12
N PRO A 2 -57.27 -25.73 29.50
CA PRO A 2 -56.39 -24.55 29.46
C PRO A 2 -55.42 -24.57 28.25
N HIS A 3 -54.96 -23.47 27.63
CA HIS A 3 -54.19 -22.29 28.05
C HIS A 3 -52.67 -22.47 28.16
N ALA A 4 -51.95 -21.66 27.35
CA ALA A 4 -50.66 -21.01 27.62
C ALA A 4 -49.37 -21.88 27.55
N LEU A 5 -48.23 -21.46 26.98
CA LEU A 5 -47.71 -20.18 26.47
C LEU A 5 -46.48 -20.50 25.57
N PHE A 6 -46.44 -19.99 24.34
CA PHE A 6 -45.21 -19.94 23.55
C PHE A 6 -44.36 -18.77 24.07
N ALA A 7 -43.21 -19.06 24.66
CA ALA A 7 -42.21 -18.06 25.02
C ALA A 7 -41.47 -17.59 23.77
N LEU A 8 -41.95 -16.50 23.16
CA LEU A 8 -41.19 -15.73 22.18
C LEU A 8 -40.00 -15.08 22.90
N HIS A 9 -38.79 -15.58 22.63
CA HIS A 9 -37.57 -14.90 23.02
C HIS A 9 -37.42 -13.65 22.14
N ASN A 10 -37.63 -12.47 22.71
CA ASN A 10 -37.26 -11.21 22.09
C ASN A 10 -35.73 -11.08 22.10
N PRO A 11 -35.06 -10.88 20.96
CA PRO A 11 -33.64 -10.59 20.94
C PRO A 11 -33.39 -9.21 21.57
N THR A 12 -32.46 -9.16 22.53
CA THR A 12 -31.96 -7.93 23.15
C THR A 12 -31.39 -6.97 22.09
N PRO A 13 -31.70 -5.66 22.14
CA PRO A 13 -31.10 -4.68 21.25
C PRO A 13 -29.60 -4.52 21.54
N PRO A 14 -28.77 -4.24 20.52
CA PRO A 14 -27.35 -3.97 20.71
C PRO A 14 -27.13 -2.64 21.47
N PRO A 15 -26.01 -2.50 22.20
CA PRO A 15 -25.68 -1.25 22.89
C PRO A 15 -25.38 -0.12 21.89
N PRO A 16 -25.63 1.15 22.27
CA PRO A 16 -25.32 2.29 21.42
C PRO A 16 -23.80 2.43 21.23
N LEU A 17 -23.38 2.64 19.97
CA LEU A 17 -22.00 2.92 19.62
C LEU A 17 -21.62 4.34 20.10
N THR A 18 -20.72 4.42 21.07
CA THR A 18 -20.10 5.69 21.47
C THR A 18 -19.08 6.14 20.42
N PRO A 19 -19.11 7.40 19.96
CA PRO A 19 -18.08 7.93 19.07
C PRO A 19 -16.75 8.13 19.83
N LEU A 20 -15.70 7.42 19.39
CA LEU A 20 -14.32 7.71 19.78
C LEU A 20 -13.77 8.80 18.85
N PHE A 21 -14.02 10.07 19.19
CA PHE A 21 -13.20 11.17 18.70
C PHE A 21 -12.45 11.79 19.87
N PRO A 22 -11.12 11.91 19.81
CA PRO A 22 -10.39 12.72 20.77
C PRO A 22 -10.71 14.21 20.53
N ASP A 23 -11.09 14.86 21.61
CA ASP A 23 -11.28 16.30 21.78
C ASP A 23 -10.02 17.08 21.33
N LEU A 24 -10.16 17.91 20.29
CA LEU A 24 -9.17 18.87 19.83
C LEU A 24 -9.37 20.19 20.57
N SER A 25 -8.99 20.26 21.85
CA SER A 25 -9.02 21.53 22.60
C SER A 25 -7.79 21.80 23.47
N THR A 26 -6.63 21.20 23.17
CA THR A 26 -5.37 21.63 23.81
C THR A 26 -4.16 21.46 22.90
N CYS A 27 -4.09 22.29 21.86
CA CYS A 27 -2.83 22.51 21.12
C CYS A 27 -2.24 23.86 21.53
N PRO A 28 -1.24 23.91 22.43
CA PRO A 28 -0.50 25.14 22.68
C PRO A 28 0.48 25.37 21.53
N PHE A 29 0.32 26.51 20.87
CA PHE A 29 1.35 27.33 20.22
C PHE A 29 2.74 26.68 20.02
N LEU A 30 3.08 26.40 18.76
CA LEU A 30 4.48 26.36 18.32
C LEU A 30 4.84 27.72 17.69
N PRO A 31 5.95 28.37 18.10
CA PRO A 31 6.41 29.60 17.50
C PRO A 31 7.13 29.33 16.18
N PHE A 32 6.68 29.96 15.09
CA PHE A 32 7.42 30.06 13.84
C PHE A 32 8.68 30.92 14.06
N PRO A 33 9.90 30.45 13.69
CA PRO A 33 11.02 31.35 13.51
C PRO A 33 10.87 32.08 12.17
N SER A 34 10.61 33.38 12.25
CA SER A 34 10.76 34.35 11.17
C SER A 34 12.23 34.37 10.72
N LEU A 35 12.51 33.93 9.49
CA LEU A 35 13.82 34.11 8.88
C LEU A 35 13.83 35.43 8.12
N SER A 36 14.61 36.37 8.66
CA SER A 36 14.92 37.68 8.09
C SER A 36 15.57 37.55 6.71
N LEU A 37 14.97 38.21 5.72
CA LEU A 37 15.49 38.35 4.37
C LEU A 37 16.53 39.49 4.37
N SER A 38 17.82 39.16 4.45
CA SER A 38 18.91 40.14 4.31
C SER A 38 19.91 39.71 3.24
N LEU A 39 19.70 40.27 2.05
CA LEU A 39 20.69 40.91 1.19
C LEU A 39 22.05 40.21 0.99
N LEU A 40 22.21 39.53 -0.16
CA LEU A 40 23.53 39.35 -0.78
C LEU A 40 23.46 39.79 -2.25
N LYS A 41 24.34 40.75 -2.59
CA LYS A 41 24.44 41.41 -3.89
C LYS A 41 25.03 40.47 -4.95
N PRO A 42 24.63 40.59 -6.23
CA PRO A 42 25.30 39.93 -7.33
C PRO A 42 26.55 40.71 -7.74
N THR A 43 27.69 40.03 -7.85
CA THR A 43 28.86 40.58 -8.55
C THR A 43 29.25 39.59 -9.63
N HIS A 44 29.28 40.09 -10.87
CA HIS A 44 29.66 39.36 -12.08
C HIS A 44 31.11 38.86 -12.00
N SER A 45 31.37 37.64 -12.49
CA SER A 45 32.49 37.40 -13.41
C SER A 45 32.36 36.03 -14.11
N LEU A 46 32.91 35.98 -15.31
CA LEU A 46 32.69 34.99 -16.37
C LEU A 46 33.56 33.72 -16.22
N ALA A 47 32.96 32.61 -16.68
CA ALA A 47 33.54 31.47 -17.39
C ALA A 47 34.70 30.65 -16.78
N CYS A 48 34.43 29.35 -16.59
CA CYS A 48 35.30 28.30 -17.11
C CYS A 48 34.51 27.03 -17.42
N THR A 49 34.58 26.63 -18.69
CA THR A 49 34.09 25.38 -19.27
C THR A 49 34.76 24.19 -18.60
N GLY A 50 33.96 23.30 -17.99
CA GLY A 50 34.39 22.01 -17.50
C GLY A 50 33.20 21.06 -17.51
N MET A 51 33.28 20.03 -18.36
CA MET A 51 32.26 18.99 -18.47
C MET A 51 32.17 18.24 -17.14
N ALA A 52 31.17 18.55 -16.31
CA ALA A 52 30.81 17.71 -15.18
C ALA A 52 30.05 16.50 -15.73
N THR A 53 30.76 15.40 -15.92
CA THR A 53 30.14 14.10 -16.15
C THR A 53 29.19 13.82 -14.98
N LYS A 54 27.92 13.66 -15.31
CA LYS A 54 26.89 13.17 -14.40
C LYS A 54 27.28 11.76 -13.98
N VAL A 55 27.96 11.64 -12.85
CA VAL A 55 28.22 10.35 -12.20
C VAL A 55 26.84 9.81 -11.82
N ALA A 56 26.39 8.78 -12.53
CA ALA A 56 25.28 7.96 -12.09
C ALA A 56 25.67 7.39 -10.72
N SER A 57 24.91 7.75 -9.69
CA SER A 57 25.02 7.14 -8.37
C SER A 57 24.54 5.70 -8.47
N THR A 58 25.41 4.79 -8.90
CA THR A 58 25.24 3.37 -8.62
C THR A 58 25.67 3.16 -7.18
N LYS A 59 24.75 3.44 -6.25
CA LYS A 59 24.89 3.03 -4.86
C LYS A 59 24.98 1.50 -4.88
N ALA A 60 26.15 0.94 -4.57
CA ALA A 60 26.25 -0.48 -4.26
C ALA A 60 25.23 -0.80 -3.14
N PRO A 61 24.59 -1.98 -3.15
CA PRO A 61 23.62 -2.34 -2.12
C PRO A 61 24.32 -2.24 -0.76
N SER A 62 23.98 -1.20 0.01
CA SER A 62 24.51 -1.03 1.36
C SER A 62 23.97 -2.19 2.19
N PRO A 63 24.84 -3.02 2.81
CA PRO A 63 24.43 -4.22 3.54
C PRO A 63 23.50 -3.93 4.72
N ASP A 64 23.39 -2.65 5.10
CA ASP A 64 22.55 -2.17 6.20
C ASP A 64 21.09 -1.91 5.80
N ILE A 65 20.76 -1.97 4.50
CA ILE A 65 19.38 -1.71 4.02
C ILE A 65 18.67 -3.03 3.75
N GLY A 66 17.51 -3.20 4.40
CA GLY A 66 16.63 -4.32 4.16
C GLY A 66 16.09 -4.34 2.73
N ARG A 67 15.79 -5.52 2.23
CA ARG A 67 15.15 -5.74 0.94
C ARG A 67 13.93 -6.62 1.13
N VAL A 68 12.81 -6.18 0.57
CA VAL A 68 11.57 -6.95 0.53
C VAL A 68 11.26 -7.35 -0.90
N THR A 69 11.07 -8.63 -1.12
CA THR A 69 10.63 -9.20 -2.39
C THR A 69 9.17 -9.59 -2.28
N VAL A 70 8.36 -9.13 -3.23
CA VAL A 70 6.93 -9.32 -3.29
C VAL A 70 6.61 -10.09 -4.55
N THR A 71 6.03 -11.28 -4.41
CA THR A 71 5.52 -12.07 -5.52
C THR A 71 4.00 -11.99 -5.53
N VAL A 72 3.45 -11.40 -6.59
CA VAL A 72 2.01 -11.40 -6.85
C VAL A 72 1.70 -12.68 -7.62
N LEU A 73 1.07 -13.64 -6.92
CA LEU A 73 0.81 -14.96 -7.50
C LEU A 73 -0.45 -14.91 -8.37
N LYS A 74 -1.60 -14.64 -7.75
CA LYS A 74 -2.90 -14.70 -8.43
C LYS A 74 -4.00 -13.98 -7.68
N GLY A 75 -5.07 -13.63 -8.39
CA GLY A 75 -6.32 -13.12 -7.84
C GLY A 75 -7.44 -14.16 -7.95
N ARG A 76 -8.49 -14.01 -7.14
CA ARG A 76 -9.74 -14.75 -7.29
C ARG A 76 -10.93 -13.87 -6.94
N GLU A 77 -12.08 -14.19 -7.54
CA GLU A 77 -13.35 -13.51 -7.26
C GLU A 77 -13.25 -11.98 -7.41
N LEU A 78 -12.42 -11.51 -8.34
CA LEU A 78 -12.31 -10.09 -8.66
C LEU A 78 -13.64 -9.60 -9.25
N ILE A 79 -14.01 -8.36 -8.94
CA ILE A 79 -15.19 -7.74 -9.53
C ILE A 79 -14.97 -7.63 -11.04
N ALA A 80 -15.92 -8.11 -11.81
CA ALA A 80 -15.97 -7.86 -13.24
C ALA A 80 -16.36 -6.39 -13.49
N ALA A 81 -15.48 -5.60 -14.08
CA ALA A 81 -15.79 -4.23 -14.48
C ALA A 81 -16.36 -4.17 -15.92
N ASP A 82 -16.02 -5.10 -16.81
CA ASP A 82 -16.53 -5.10 -18.18
C ASP A 82 -17.94 -5.70 -18.35
N THR A 83 -18.62 -5.25 -19.40
CA THR A 83 -20.02 -5.56 -19.77
C THR A 83 -20.33 -7.05 -19.94
N PHE A 84 -19.33 -7.90 -20.11
CA PHE A 84 -19.49 -9.36 -20.28
C PHE A 84 -19.15 -10.17 -19.01
N GLY A 85 -19.01 -9.53 -17.85
CA GLY A 85 -18.70 -10.22 -16.60
C GLY A 85 -17.24 -10.68 -16.53
N LYS A 86 -16.34 -9.97 -17.20
CA LYS A 86 -14.90 -10.22 -17.21
C LYS A 86 -14.15 -8.93 -16.89
N SER A 87 -12.85 -9.05 -16.67
CA SER A 87 -11.93 -7.95 -16.46
C SER A 87 -10.60 -8.29 -17.13
N ASP A 88 -9.79 -7.28 -17.40
CA ASP A 88 -8.40 -7.34 -17.81
C ASP A 88 -7.48 -6.90 -16.63
N PRO A 89 -7.41 -7.66 -15.52
CA PRO A 89 -6.77 -7.20 -14.30
C PRO A 89 -5.23 -7.11 -14.39
N TYR A 90 -4.68 -6.08 -13.73
CA TYR A 90 -3.25 -5.93 -13.44
C TYR A 90 -3.02 -5.31 -12.06
N CYS A 91 -1.83 -5.49 -11.50
CA CYS A 91 -1.45 -4.93 -10.20
C CYS A 91 -0.40 -3.83 -10.36
N THR A 92 -0.46 -2.81 -9.50
CA THR A 92 0.66 -1.87 -9.27
C THR A 92 1.15 -1.99 -7.84
N LEU A 93 2.46 -1.87 -7.65
CA LEU A 93 3.10 -2.05 -6.35
C LEU A 93 4.02 -0.86 -6.05
N VAL A 94 4.02 -0.42 -4.79
CA VAL A 94 4.94 0.61 -4.27
C VAL A 94 5.27 0.32 -2.80
N CYS A 95 6.51 0.55 -2.40
CA CYS A 95 6.96 0.45 -1.00
C CYS A 95 6.93 1.84 -0.35
N ARG A 96 6.01 2.10 0.59
CA ARG A 96 5.83 3.41 1.23
C ARG A 96 6.24 3.36 2.72
N PRO A 97 6.69 4.48 3.31
CA PRO A 97 6.98 5.77 2.68
C PRO A 97 8.36 5.85 2.02
N SER A 98 9.22 4.85 2.20
CA SER A 98 10.63 4.91 1.81
C SER A 98 10.89 4.99 0.31
N SER A 99 9.95 4.52 -0.53
CA SER A 99 10.04 4.61 -1.98
C SER A 99 8.74 5.13 -2.60
N TRP A 100 8.88 5.72 -3.78
CA TRP A 100 7.77 6.11 -4.64
C TRP A 100 7.86 5.44 -6.01
N GLU A 101 8.79 4.48 -6.16
CA GLU A 101 8.93 3.67 -7.36
C GLU A 101 7.69 2.78 -7.53
N LEU A 102 6.94 3.06 -8.58
CA LEU A 102 5.76 2.30 -8.97
C LEU A 102 6.15 1.26 -10.02
N VAL A 103 5.99 -0.01 -9.67
CA VAL A 103 6.11 -1.12 -10.61
C VAL A 103 4.73 -1.71 -10.90
N LYS A 104 4.60 -2.44 -12.01
CA LYS A 104 3.32 -3.04 -12.42
C LYS A 104 3.53 -4.44 -12.99
N THR A 105 2.53 -5.29 -12.79
CA THR A 105 2.46 -6.60 -13.46
C THR A 105 2.04 -6.45 -14.92
N GLN A 106 2.08 -7.57 -15.64
CA GLN A 106 1.38 -7.71 -16.90
C GLN A 106 -0.15 -7.68 -16.69
N VAL A 107 -0.85 -7.33 -17.77
CA VAL A 107 -2.30 -7.38 -17.86
C VAL A 107 -2.71 -8.78 -18.28
N VAL A 108 -3.53 -9.45 -17.46
CA VAL A 108 -4.11 -10.74 -17.81
C VAL A 108 -5.51 -10.48 -18.32
N ARG A 109 -5.80 -10.84 -19.58
CA ARG A 109 -7.06 -10.46 -20.22
C ARG A 109 -8.22 -11.39 -19.88
N SER A 110 -9.41 -10.82 -19.81
CA SER A 110 -10.69 -11.53 -19.86
C SER A 110 -10.88 -12.56 -18.74
N THR A 111 -10.51 -12.21 -17.50
CA THR A 111 -10.59 -13.10 -16.33
C THR A 111 -10.84 -12.34 -15.02
N VAL A 112 -11.59 -12.96 -14.12
CA VAL A 112 -11.77 -12.55 -12.71
C VAL A 112 -10.92 -13.37 -11.74
N SER A 113 -10.08 -14.26 -12.27
CA SER A 113 -9.14 -15.09 -11.51
C SER A 113 -7.79 -15.14 -12.25
N PRO A 114 -7.09 -14.00 -12.34
CA PRO A 114 -5.81 -13.91 -13.04
C PRO A 114 -4.69 -14.62 -12.29
N GLU A 115 -3.73 -15.16 -13.03
CA GLU A 115 -2.46 -15.64 -12.48
C GLU A 115 -1.32 -14.81 -13.09
N TRP A 116 -0.58 -14.09 -12.24
CA TRP A 116 0.54 -13.24 -12.65
C TRP A 116 1.86 -13.95 -12.43
N ASN A 117 2.07 -14.49 -11.22
CA ASN A 117 3.33 -15.13 -10.81
C ASN A 117 4.56 -14.23 -11.04
N GLU A 118 4.42 -12.94 -10.76
CA GLU A 118 5.47 -11.93 -10.98
C GLU A 118 6.07 -11.45 -9.66
N SER A 119 7.40 -11.29 -9.63
CA SER A 119 8.16 -10.90 -8.44
C SER A 119 8.84 -9.55 -8.62
N PHE A 120 8.70 -8.69 -7.62
CA PHE A 120 9.31 -7.36 -7.56
C PHE A 120 10.10 -7.21 -6.27
N SER A 121 11.21 -6.48 -6.30
CA SER A 121 12.04 -6.25 -5.12
C SER A 121 12.16 -4.76 -4.83
N PHE A 122 12.00 -4.39 -3.58
CA PHE A 122 12.11 -3.01 -3.10
C PHE A 122 13.15 -2.92 -2.00
N GLU A 123 13.86 -1.80 -1.96
CA GLU A 123 14.65 -1.41 -0.80
C GLU A 123 13.71 -0.94 0.31
N SER A 124 13.99 -1.38 1.53
CA SER A 124 13.27 -1.03 2.75
C SER A 124 14.30 -0.57 3.79
N PRO A 125 14.69 0.72 3.76
CA PRO A 125 15.61 1.29 4.72
C PRO A 125 15.00 1.38 6.13
N ASP A 126 13.68 1.41 6.26
CA ASP A 126 12.96 1.41 7.53
C ASP A 126 11.86 0.32 7.56
N PRO A 127 12.23 -0.96 7.68
CA PRO A 127 11.29 -2.07 7.58
C PRO A 127 10.26 -2.12 8.72
N GLU A 128 10.46 -1.39 9.82
CA GLU A 128 9.46 -1.28 10.90
C GLU A 128 8.27 -0.41 10.48
N HIS A 129 8.53 0.66 9.74
CA HIS A 129 7.52 1.65 9.31
C HIS A 129 7.10 1.50 7.85
N ASP A 130 7.88 0.78 7.03
CA ASP A 130 7.57 0.52 5.63
C ASP A 130 6.39 -0.46 5.46
N TYR A 131 5.62 -0.25 4.41
CA TYR A 131 4.58 -1.15 3.93
C TYR A 131 4.56 -1.22 2.40
N ILE A 132 4.20 -2.39 1.88
CA ILE A 132 3.95 -2.60 0.47
C ILE A 132 2.48 -2.32 0.20
N GLU A 133 2.20 -1.34 -0.64
CA GLU A 133 0.88 -1.06 -1.18
C GLU A 133 0.74 -1.71 -2.56
N ILE A 134 -0.29 -2.56 -2.71
CA ILE A 134 -0.59 -3.28 -3.94
C ILE A 134 -2.00 -2.89 -4.35
N ASN A 135 -2.12 -2.23 -5.49
CA ASN A 135 -3.41 -1.84 -6.07
C ASN A 135 -3.74 -2.75 -7.24
N VAL A 136 -4.98 -3.20 -7.33
CA VAL A 136 -5.49 -3.98 -8.46
C VAL A 136 -6.35 -3.06 -9.32
N PHE A 137 -6.15 -3.12 -10.63
CA PHE A 137 -6.88 -2.33 -11.61
C PHE A 137 -7.40 -3.21 -12.73
N ASP A 138 -8.48 -2.77 -13.37
CA ASP A 138 -8.97 -3.30 -14.63
C ASP A 138 -8.41 -2.48 -15.81
N TYR A 139 -7.88 -3.15 -16.82
CA TYR A 139 -7.33 -2.48 -17.99
C TYR A 139 -8.41 -2.14 -19.02
N ASP A 140 -8.85 -0.89 -19.04
CA ASP A 140 -9.65 -0.35 -20.15
C ASP A 140 -8.80 0.15 -21.32
N LYS A 141 -9.17 -0.24 -22.55
CA LYS A 141 -8.55 0.29 -23.78
C LYS A 141 -8.86 1.78 -24.01
N LEU A 142 -10.00 2.25 -23.53
CA LEU A 142 -10.50 3.60 -23.72
C LEU A 142 -10.92 4.16 -22.36
N GLY A 143 -10.29 5.25 -21.93
CA GLY A 143 -10.65 5.92 -20.69
C GLY A 143 -9.75 5.57 -19.52
N LYS A 144 -10.30 5.70 -18.31
CA LYS A 144 -9.56 5.51 -17.05
C LYS A 144 -9.79 4.08 -16.57
N HIS A 145 -8.69 3.40 -16.25
CA HIS A 145 -8.68 2.10 -15.60
C HIS A 145 -9.51 2.08 -14.30
N ASP A 146 -10.40 1.10 -14.19
CA ASP A 146 -11.17 0.89 -12.99
C ASP A 146 -10.31 0.35 -11.84
N HIS A 147 -10.43 0.97 -10.66
CA HIS A 147 -9.70 0.49 -9.49
C HIS A 147 -10.50 -0.62 -8.84
N LEU A 148 -9.94 -1.82 -8.86
CA LEU A 148 -10.56 -3.02 -8.33
C LEU A 148 -10.23 -3.25 -6.87
N GLY A 149 -9.32 -2.52 -6.24
CA GLY A 149 -9.08 -2.63 -4.79
C GLY A 149 -7.62 -2.53 -4.41
N VAL A 150 -7.36 -2.56 -3.10
CA VAL A 150 -6.02 -2.38 -2.54
C VAL A 150 -5.72 -3.36 -1.41
N VAL A 151 -4.46 -3.78 -1.32
CA VAL A 151 -3.88 -4.47 -0.17
C VAL A 151 -2.66 -3.69 0.29
N ALA A 152 -2.57 -3.41 1.59
CA ALA A 152 -1.38 -2.85 2.22
C ALA A 152 -0.80 -3.87 3.21
N VAL A 153 0.48 -4.18 3.07
CA VAL A 153 1.17 -5.19 3.88
C VAL A 153 2.39 -4.56 4.55
N PRO A 154 2.42 -4.41 5.89
CA PRO A 154 3.61 -3.93 6.59
C PRO A 154 4.82 -4.85 6.33
N VAL A 155 5.97 -4.28 5.99
CA VAL A 155 7.22 -5.02 5.81
C VAL A 155 7.63 -5.70 7.12
N SER A 156 7.35 -5.04 8.24
CA SER A 156 7.60 -5.58 9.58
C SER A 156 6.88 -6.90 9.86
N ALA A 157 5.76 -7.17 9.18
CA ALA A 157 5.03 -8.44 9.29
C ALA A 157 5.79 -9.64 8.71
N VAL A 158 6.63 -9.44 7.68
CA VAL A 158 7.51 -10.48 7.14
C VAL A 158 8.87 -10.48 7.84
N MET A 159 9.43 -9.31 8.15
CA MET A 159 10.74 -9.18 8.80
C MET A 159 10.81 -9.91 10.15
N ARG A 160 9.77 -9.78 10.97
CA ARG A 160 9.72 -10.39 12.31
C ARG A 160 9.55 -11.91 12.30
N ARG A 161 9.32 -12.52 11.14
CA ARG A 161 9.18 -13.97 11.05
C ARG A 161 10.54 -14.66 11.11
N THR A 162 10.54 -15.89 11.63
CA THR A 162 11.74 -16.74 11.71
C THR A 162 12.18 -17.22 10.34
N ASP A 163 11.22 -17.63 9.50
CA ASP A 163 11.43 -18.06 8.11
C ASP A 163 11.67 -16.91 7.12
N GLY A 164 11.46 -15.65 7.55
CA GLY A 164 11.69 -14.46 6.73
C GLY A 164 10.76 -14.36 5.51
N ALA A 165 9.71 -15.17 5.45
CA ALA A 165 8.81 -15.25 4.31
C ALA A 165 7.41 -15.67 4.72
N PHE A 166 6.40 -15.25 3.96
CA PHE A 166 5.08 -15.87 4.03
C PHE A 166 4.37 -15.79 2.70
N GLU A 167 3.40 -16.68 2.50
CA GLU A 167 2.46 -16.65 1.39
C GLU A 167 1.04 -16.79 1.94
N ARG A 168 0.13 -15.89 1.56
CA ARG A 168 -1.27 -15.98 1.96
C ARG A 168 -2.22 -15.22 1.03
N TRP A 169 -3.51 -15.44 1.24
CA TRP A 169 -4.57 -14.65 0.65
C TRP A 169 -4.82 -13.37 1.48
N PHE A 170 -5.10 -12.28 0.76
CA PHE A 170 -5.50 -11.00 1.31
C PHE A 170 -6.78 -10.56 0.61
N SER A 171 -7.81 -10.20 1.39
CA SER A 171 -9.02 -9.63 0.82
C SER A 171 -8.77 -8.19 0.40
N LEU A 172 -9.22 -7.86 -0.81
CA LEU A 172 -9.06 -6.53 -1.38
C LEU A 172 -9.96 -5.54 -0.64
N LEU A 173 -9.34 -4.49 -0.11
CA LEU A 173 -10.05 -3.37 0.47
C LEU A 173 -10.52 -2.43 -0.64
N PRO A 174 -11.67 -1.76 -0.45
CA PRO A 174 -12.10 -0.72 -1.37
C PRO A 174 -11.09 0.43 -1.40
N SER A 175 -11.06 1.13 -2.52
CA SER A 175 -10.25 2.34 -2.69
C SER A 175 -10.50 3.31 -1.53
N LEU A 176 -9.46 3.64 -0.76
CA LEU A 176 -9.52 4.70 0.26
C LEU A 176 -9.49 6.11 -0.37
N VAL A 177 -9.58 6.22 -1.69
CA VAL A 177 -9.60 7.51 -2.40
C VAL A 177 -10.91 8.24 -2.05
N PRO A 178 -10.84 9.42 -1.41
CA PRO A 178 -12.03 10.20 -1.05
C PRO A 178 -12.90 10.51 -2.27
N GLY A 179 -14.21 10.34 -2.15
CA GLY A 179 -15.19 10.74 -3.17
C GLY A 179 -15.53 9.69 -4.24
N LYS A 180 -15.00 8.46 -4.14
CA LYS A 180 -15.49 7.33 -4.96
C LYS A 180 -16.51 6.48 -4.19
N PRO A 181 -17.57 5.99 -4.84
CA PRO A 181 -18.49 5.05 -4.21
C PRO A 181 -17.72 3.78 -3.79
N VAL A 182 -17.92 3.37 -2.54
CA VAL A 182 -17.39 2.12 -2.00
C VAL A 182 -18.17 0.97 -2.67
N LEU A 183 -17.56 0.32 -3.65
CA LEU A 183 -18.07 -0.94 -4.18
C LEU A 183 -17.93 -2.03 -3.11
N LYS A 184 -18.84 -3.01 -3.10
CA LYS A 184 -18.77 -4.17 -2.20
C LYS A 184 -17.49 -4.98 -2.47
N SER A 185 -17.02 -5.70 -1.45
CA SER A 185 -15.83 -6.57 -1.42
C SER A 185 -15.28 -7.04 -2.77
N HIS A 186 -13.98 -6.85 -2.97
CA HIS A 186 -13.31 -6.72 -4.26
C HIS A 186 -12.57 -7.98 -4.77
N GLY A 187 -12.81 -9.13 -4.15
CA GLY A 187 -12.06 -10.37 -4.37
C GLY A 187 -10.85 -10.51 -3.45
N ASP A 188 -10.06 -11.56 -3.67
CA ASP A 188 -8.84 -11.83 -2.90
C ASP A 188 -7.60 -11.86 -3.81
N LEU A 189 -6.47 -11.44 -3.24
CA LEU A 189 -5.16 -11.48 -3.86
C LEU A 189 -4.22 -12.42 -3.07
N ARG A 190 -3.60 -13.38 -3.75
CA ARG A 190 -2.58 -14.26 -3.17
C ARG A 190 -1.21 -13.67 -3.41
N ILE A 191 -0.51 -13.39 -2.31
CA ILE A 191 0.78 -12.70 -2.33
C ILE A 191 1.76 -13.49 -1.47
N ARG A 192 3.00 -13.59 -1.95
CA ARG A 192 4.16 -14.02 -1.16
C ARG A 192 5.07 -12.83 -0.90
N LEU A 193 5.48 -12.65 0.35
CA LEU A 193 6.48 -11.66 0.75
C LEU A 193 7.68 -12.39 1.32
N GLU A 194 8.87 -11.89 1.01
CA GLU A 194 10.14 -12.36 1.53
C GLU A 194 10.98 -11.16 1.95
N TYR A 195 11.63 -11.25 3.11
CA TYR A 195 12.50 -10.20 3.63
C TYR A 195 13.91 -10.72 3.78
N SER A 196 14.86 -9.95 3.28
CA SER A 196 16.30 -10.19 3.41
C SER A 196 16.98 -8.91 3.89
N GLY A 197 17.72 -8.97 4.99
CA GLY A 197 18.35 -7.80 5.56
C GLY A 197 18.61 -7.92 7.06
N PRO A 198 19.23 -6.88 7.66
CA PRO A 198 19.44 -6.83 9.09
C PRO A 198 18.11 -6.77 9.82
N LYS A 199 17.87 -7.73 10.71
CA LYS A 199 16.72 -7.68 11.62
C LYS A 199 17.10 -6.73 12.75
N SER A 200 16.32 -5.65 12.93
CA SER A 200 16.47 -4.74 14.06
C SER A 200 16.58 -5.57 15.34
N HIS A 201 17.75 -5.57 15.97
CA HIS A 201 17.91 -6.17 17.29
C HIS A 201 17.05 -5.34 18.24
N GLY A 202 15.89 -5.87 18.61
CA GLY A 202 15.10 -5.33 19.71
C GLY A 202 15.99 -5.27 20.94
N ASN A 203 16.21 -4.07 21.45
CA ASN A 203 16.90 -3.86 22.71
C ASN A 203 16.09 -4.58 23.80
N LEU A 204 16.68 -5.60 24.42
CA LEU A 204 16.16 -6.28 25.62
C LEU A 204 16.30 -5.38 26.84
#